data_AF-A0A0A8Z7S1-F1
#
_entry.id   AF-A0A0A8Z7S1-F1
#
_cell.length_a   1.000
_cell.length_b   1.000
_cell.length_c   1.000
_cell.angle_alpha   90.00
_cell.angle_beta   90.00
_cell.angle_gamma   90.00
#
_symmetry.space_group_name_H-M   'P 1'
#
loop_
_entity.id
_entity.type
_entity.pdbx_description
1 polymer ?
#
loop_
_entity_poly.entity_id
_entity_poly.type
_entity_poly.pdbx_seq_one_letter_code
_entity_poly.pdbx_strand_id
1 'polypeptide(L)'
;MWMEISRIIGRQIGDDYVSIAQCWLSNKRFEVVNMISASALWSLWKLRNSFCFQNCSWTSMGLIWGKIIPMLKNWQVLCHTCSLDAFSRTVSKLVELSRMVERLTA
;
A
#
# COMPACT_ATOMS: atom_id res chain seq x y z
N MET A 1 -8.86 -2.00 -2.82
CA MET A 1 -7.49 -1.62 -2.40
C MET A 1 -6.93 -0.48 -3.25
N TRP A 2 -6.72 -0.69 -4.56
CA TRP A 2 -6.08 0.32 -5.42
C TRP A 2 -6.87 1.62 -5.49
N MET A 3 -8.20 1.57 -5.59
CA MET A 3 -9.06 2.76 -5.55
C MET A 3 -8.85 3.59 -4.27
N GLU A 4 -8.73 2.92 -3.12
CA GLU A 4 -8.53 3.53 -1.82
C GLU A 4 -7.14 4.16 -1.70
N ILE A 5 -6.11 3.47 -2.20
CA ILE A 5 -4.75 4.00 -2.34
C ILE A 5 -4.76 5.27 -3.21
N SER A 6 -5.37 5.19 -4.40
CA SER A 6 -5.48 6.30 -5.35
C SER A 6 -6.18 7.51 -4.75
N ARG A 7 -7.28 7.28 -4.03
CA ARG A 7 -8.02 8.32 -3.31
C ARG A 7 -7.16 9.00 -2.24
N ILE A 8 -6.39 8.24 -1.47
CA ILE A 8 -5.54 8.78 -0.40
C ILE A 8 -4.35 9.57 -0.97
N ILE A 9 -3.74 9.07 -2.05
CA ILE A 9 -2.60 9.71 -2.72
C ILE A 9 -3.04 10.92 -3.56
N GLY A 10 -4.31 10.97 -3.98
CA GLY A 10 -4.82 12.01 -4.88
C GLY A 10 -4.36 11.83 -6.33
N ARG A 11 -4.01 10.59 -6.72
CA ARG A 11 -3.58 10.23 -8.06
C ARG A 11 -4.14 8.87 -8.43
N GLN A 12 -4.72 8.77 -9.63
CA GLN A 12 -5.16 7.47 -10.15
C GLN A 12 -3.95 6.57 -10.43
N ILE A 13 -3.86 5.47 -9.69
CA ILE A 13 -2.88 4.41 -9.86
C ILE A 13 -3.54 3.04 -9.66
N GLY A 14 -3.01 2.01 -10.33
CA GLY A 14 -3.45 0.62 -10.14
C GLY A 14 -4.68 0.23 -10.95
N ASP A 15 -5.18 1.11 -11.81
CA ASP A 15 -6.14 0.75 -12.88
C ASP A 15 -5.48 -0.18 -13.91
N ASP A 16 -4.20 0.06 -14.16
CA ASP A 16 -3.33 -0.78 -14.97
C ASP A 16 -1.88 -0.72 -14.46
N TYR A 17 -1.03 -1.63 -14.96
CA TYR A 17 0.37 -1.68 -14.57
C TYR A 17 1.18 -0.44 -15.03
N VAL A 18 0.84 0.13 -16.20
CA VAL A 18 1.54 1.29 -16.77
C VAL A 18 1.36 2.52 -15.88
N SER A 19 0.17 2.73 -15.31
CA SER A 19 -0.15 3.83 -14.38
C SER A 19 0.79 3.84 -13.16
N ILE A 20 1.18 2.66 -12.69
CA ILE A 20 2.14 2.48 -11.60
C ILE A 20 3.57 2.67 -12.12
N ALA A 21 3.92 1.96 -13.20
CA ALA A 21 5.28 1.93 -13.73
C ALA A 21 5.79 3.31 -14.18
N GLN A 22 4.91 4.17 -14.71
CA GLN A 22 5.25 5.55 -15.07
C GLN A 22 5.76 6.37 -13.87
N CYS A 23 5.25 6.11 -12.66
CA CYS A 23 5.71 6.80 -11.44
C CYS A 23 7.11 6.35 -11.02
N TRP A 24 7.46 5.08 -11.28
CA TRP A 24 8.77 4.51 -10.95
C TRP A 24 9.92 5.15 -11.74
N LEU A 25 9.66 5.58 -12.97
CA LEU A 25 10.64 6.27 -13.82
C LEU A 25 11.13 7.60 -13.20
N SER A 26 10.32 8.22 -12.34
CA SER A 26 10.63 9.50 -11.69
C SER A 26 10.65 9.37 -10.18
N ASN A 27 11.52 8.48 -9.66
CA ASN A 27 11.51 8.08 -8.25
C ASN A 27 11.59 9.25 -7.25
N LYS A 28 12.44 10.26 -7.50
CA LYS A 28 12.54 11.42 -6.61
C LYS A 28 11.24 12.22 -6.51
N ARG A 29 10.46 12.29 -7.59
CA ARG A 29 9.20 13.03 -7.65
C ARG A 29 8.04 12.25 -7.04
N PHE A 30 8.03 10.93 -7.24
CA PHE A 30 6.93 10.05 -6.85
C PHE A 30 7.32 9.08 -5.74
N GLU A 31 8.34 9.39 -4.94
CA GLU A 31 8.90 8.49 -3.93
C GLU A 31 7.83 7.85 -3.04
N VAL A 32 6.98 8.66 -2.42
CA VAL A 32 5.90 8.17 -1.55
C VAL A 32 4.92 7.26 -2.31
N VAL A 33 4.56 7.63 -3.54
CA VAL A 33 3.68 6.84 -4.41
C VAL A 33 4.35 5.51 -4.78
N ASN A 34 5.65 5.53 -5.04
CA ASN A 34 6.45 4.37 -5.40
C ASN A 34 6.58 3.41 -4.22
N MET A 35 6.85 3.92 -3.02
CA MET A 35 6.88 3.13 -1.79
C MET A 35 5.53 2.46 -1.53
N ILE A 36 4.42 3.20 -1.67
CA ILE A 36 3.07 2.66 -1.45
C ILE A 36 2.72 1.62 -2.51
N SER A 37 2.90 1.91 -3.79
CA SER A 37 2.61 0.97 -4.88
C SER A 37 3.48 -0.29 -4.80
N ALA A 38 4.78 -0.15 -4.51
CA ALA A 38 5.68 -1.28 -4.30
C ALA A 38 5.26 -2.12 -3.09
N SER A 39 4.88 -1.50 -1.98
CA SER A 39 4.41 -2.22 -0.79
C SER A 39 3.11 -2.98 -1.03
N ALA A 40 2.20 -2.41 -1.81
CA ALA A 40 0.95 -3.03 -2.22
C ALA A 40 1.19 -4.25 -3.12
N LEU A 41 2.02 -4.12 -4.16
CA LEU A 41 2.38 -5.23 -5.04
C LEU A 41 3.12 -6.33 -4.30
N TRP A 42 4.08 -5.98 -3.44
CA TRP A 42 4.80 -6.98 -2.64
C TRP A 42 3.89 -7.69 -1.65
N SER A 43 2.94 -6.98 -1.04
CA SER A 43 1.94 -7.58 -0.15
C SER A 43 0.97 -8.49 -0.88
N LEU A 44 0.54 -8.13 -2.10
CA LEU A 44 -0.25 -9.01 -2.98
C LEU A 44 0.50 -10.31 -3.29
N TRP A 45 1.77 -10.21 -3.67
CA TRP A 45 2.60 -11.37 -3.94
C TRP A 45 2.74 -12.27 -2.71
N LYS A 46 3.01 -11.69 -1.53
CA LYS A 46 3.05 -12.45 -0.26
C LYS A 46 1.72 -13.09 0.09
N LEU A 47 0.60 -12.39 -0.12
CA LEU A 47 -0.73 -12.94 0.15
C LEU A 47 -1.04 -14.13 -0.76
N ARG A 48 -0.71 -14.03 -2.05
CA ARG A 48 -0.81 -15.12 -3.01
C ARG A 48 0.01 -16.34 -2.57
N ASN A 49 1.23 -16.12 -2.08
CA ASN A 49 2.06 -17.21 -1.53
C ASN A 49 1.45 -17.83 -0.27
N SER A 50 0.86 -17.02 0.63
CA SER A 50 0.15 -17.56 1.80
C SER A 50 -1.03 -18.45 1.41
N PHE A 51 -1.74 -18.13 0.34
CA PHE A 51 -2.82 -19.00 -0.18
C PHE A 51 -2.29 -20.30 -0.77
N CYS A 52 -1.23 -20.24 -1.58
CA CYS A 52 -0.69 -21.43 -2.23
C CYS A 52 0.09 -22.37 -1.28
N PHE A 53 0.77 -21.82 -0.27
CA PHE A 53 1.77 -22.57 0.50
C PHE A 53 1.53 -22.59 2.01
N GLN A 54 0.61 -21.78 2.54
CA GLN A 54 0.41 -21.62 3.99
C GLN A 54 -1.04 -21.90 4.42
N ASN A 55 -1.86 -22.51 3.56
CA ASN A 55 -3.28 -22.81 3.80
C ASN A 55 -4.10 -21.61 4.31
N CYS A 56 -3.68 -20.39 3.94
CA CYS A 56 -4.44 -19.19 4.25
C CYS A 56 -5.65 -19.10 3.32
N SER A 57 -6.78 -18.65 3.84
CA SER A 57 -7.99 -18.37 3.05
C SER A 57 -8.31 -16.88 3.09
N TRP A 58 -8.90 -16.36 2.02
CA TRP A 58 -9.37 -14.98 1.99
C TRP A 58 -10.54 -14.80 2.97
N THR A 59 -10.44 -13.85 3.89
CA THR A 59 -11.51 -13.49 4.82
C THR A 59 -12.03 -12.09 4.58
N SER A 60 -11.14 -11.11 4.48
CA SER A 60 -11.50 -9.72 4.20
C SER A 60 -10.32 -8.94 3.65
N MET A 61 -10.59 -7.70 3.25
CA MET A 61 -9.55 -6.72 2.89
C MET A 61 -8.59 -6.41 4.06
N GLY A 62 -8.96 -6.71 5.31
CA GLY A 62 -8.07 -6.61 6.46
C GLY A 62 -6.78 -7.43 6.28
N LEU A 63 -6.85 -8.59 5.61
CA LEU A 63 -5.67 -9.42 5.34
C LEU A 63 -4.61 -8.70 4.50
N ILE A 64 -5.03 -7.92 3.50
CA ILE A 64 -4.09 -7.22 2.63
C ILE A 64 -3.56 -5.96 3.30
N TRP A 65 -4.43 -5.18 3.96
CA TRP A 65 -4.02 -3.98 4.68
C TRP A 65 -3.07 -4.31 5.85
N GLY A 66 -3.33 -5.43 6.54
CA GLY A 66 -2.46 -5.98 7.58
C GLY A 66 -1.08 -6.43 7.09
N LYS A 67 -0.86 -6.55 5.77
CA LYS A 67 0.46 -6.79 5.17
C LYS A 67 1.11 -5.51 4.66
N ILE A 68 0.33 -4.60 4.06
CA ILE A 68 0.80 -3.34 3.50
C ILE A 68 1.30 -2.39 4.58
N ILE A 69 0.48 -2.14 5.61
CA ILE A 69 0.75 -1.13 6.63
C ILE A 69 2.04 -1.44 7.42
N PRO A 70 2.26 -2.67 7.96
CA PRO A 70 3.50 -2.96 8.66
C PRO A 70 4.73 -2.86 7.77
N MET A 71 4.60 -3.21 6.49
CA MET A 71 5.68 -3.08 5.53
C MET A 71 6.06 -1.63 5.28
N LEU A 72 5.07 -0.74 5.09
CA LEU A 72 5.31 0.69 4.97
C LEU A 72 6.01 1.25 6.21
N LYS A 73 5.56 0.87 7.42
CA LYS A 73 6.24 1.27 8.67
C LYS A 73 7.71 0.82 8.69
N ASN A 74 7.98 -0.42 8.29
CA ASN A 74 9.35 -0.92 8.21
C ASN A 74 10.19 -0.20 7.14
N TRP A 75 9.57 0.20 6.03
CA TRP A 75 10.25 0.91 4.94
C TRP A 75 10.39 2.41 5.20
N GLN A 76 9.87 2.95 6.31
CA GLN A 76 10.03 4.36 6.66
C GLN A 76 11.51 4.79 6.68
N VAL A 77 12.42 3.89 7.09
CA VAL A 77 13.87 4.13 7.08
C VAL A 77 14.45 4.38 5.69
N LEU A 78 13.76 3.92 4.63
CA LEU A 78 14.15 4.12 3.23
C LEU A 78 13.65 5.45 2.67
N CYS A 79 12.74 6.14 3.36
CA CYS A 79 12.16 7.40 2.92
C CYS A 79 13.15 8.54 3.13
N HIS A 80 13.38 9.36 2.09
CA HIS A 80 14.15 10.58 2.26
C HIS A 80 13.46 11.54 3.24
N THR A 81 14.26 12.31 3.97
CA THR A 81 13.79 13.26 4.99
C THR A 81 12.82 14.29 4.43
N CYS A 82 13.03 14.76 3.20
CA CYS A 82 12.13 15.71 2.52
C CYS A 82 10.73 15.15 2.25
N SER A 83 10.59 13.82 2.14
CA SER A 83 9.35 13.12 1.84
C SER A 83 8.68 12.54 3.10
N LEU A 84 9.37 12.54 4.25
CA LEU A 84 8.97 11.81 5.45
C LEU A 84 7.62 12.28 6.02
N ASP A 85 7.34 13.58 5.99
CA ASP A 85 6.05 14.13 6.45
C ASP A 85 4.89 13.74 5.52
N ALA A 86 5.13 13.75 4.20
CA ALA A 86 4.14 13.31 3.23
C ALA A 86 3.89 11.80 3.36
N PHE A 87 4.96 11.01 3.52
CA PHE A 87 4.90 9.58 3.77
C PHE A 87 4.09 9.27 5.03
N SER A 88 4.45 9.86 6.17
CA SER A 88 3.82 9.60 7.46
C SER A 88 2.33 9.97 7.44
N ARG A 89 1.97 11.12 6.86
CA ARG A 89 0.55 11.51 6.68
C ARG A 89 -0.21 10.50 5.83
N THR A 90 0.41 9.99 4.76
CA THR A 90 -0.23 9.04 3.85
C THR A 90 -0.43 7.68 4.53
N VAL A 91 0.58 7.19 5.26
CA VAL A 91 0.47 5.95 6.05
C VAL A 91 -0.59 6.07 7.14
N SER A 92 -0.68 7.21 7.83
CA SER A 92 -1.73 7.42 8.85
C SER A 92 -3.13 7.33 8.26
N LYS A 93 -3.37 7.96 7.09
CA LYS A 93 -4.67 7.84 6.38
C LYS A 93 -4.99 6.40 5.97
N LEU A 94 -3.97 5.62 5.56
CA LEU A 94 -4.15 4.20 5.24
C LEU A 94 -4.53 3.38 6.49
N VAL A 95 -3.93 3.67 7.64
CA VAL A 95 -4.26 3.02 8.93
C VAL A 95 -5.68 3.34 9.38
N GLU A 96 -6.10 4.60 9.24
CA GLU A 96 -7.48 4.99 9.55
C GLU A 96 -8.47 4.26 8.64
N LEU A 97 -8.18 4.21 7.34
CA LEU A 97 -9.01 3.49 6.38
C LEU A 97 -9.10 1.99 6.69
N SER A 98 -7.98 1.33 7.01
CA SER A 98 -7.99 -0.11 7.30
C SER A 98 -8.87 -0.44 8.50
N ARG A 99 -8.81 0.39 9.56
CA ARG A 99 -9.64 0.24 10.75
C ARG A 99 -11.12 0.43 10.45
N MET A 100 -11.47 1.37 9.56
CA MET A 100 -12.85 1.57 9.12
C MET A 100 -13.37 0.36 8.35
N VAL A 101 -12.56 -0.17 7.43
CA VAL A 101 -12.93 -1.35 6.64
C VAL A 101 -13.15 -2.57 7.52
N GLU A 102 -12.27 -2.81 8.50
CA GLU A 102 -12.43 -3.92 9.46
C GLU A 102 -13.74 -3.83 10.25
N ARG A 103 -14.15 -2.64 10.69
CA ARG A 103 -15.41 -2.42 11.42
C ARG A 103 -16.67 -2.66 10.59
N LEU A 104 -16.61 -2.48 9.28
CA LEU A 104 -17.76 -2.68 8.38
C LEU A 104 -17.93 -4.13 7.95
N THR A 105 -16.90 -4.96 8.12
CA THR A 105 -16.89 -6.37 7.71
C THR A 105 -17.01 -7.35 8.88
N ALA A 106 -17.13 -6.85 10.11
CA ALA A 106 -17.33 -7.62 11.34
C ALA A 106 -18.83 -7.68 11.69
#